data_AF-A0A193BVC4-F1
#
_entry.id   AF-A0A193BVC4-F1
#
_cell.length_a   1.000
_cell.length_b   1.000
_cell.length_c   1.000
_cell.angle_alpha   90.00
_cell.angle_beta   90.00
_cell.angle_gamma   90.00
#
_symmetry.space_group_name_H-M   'P 1'
#
loop_
_entity.id
_entity.type
_entity.pdbx_description
1 polymer ?
#
loop_
_entity_poly.entity_id
_entity_poly.type
_entity_poly.pdbx_seq_one_letter_code
_entity_poly.pdbx_strand_id
1 'polypeptide(L)'
;MSTLAALEESLDNVQGSLERRIEANMDAISKAMDNLNRSTPDGYGAELQYTVERPVHPDDPWTWSVVPLWRRSPGGRMLPYNNATNSAQEKLFSIHLVLAALLASPNPRGRVLILDELGDSLGEEHRRDVLSAVARVAEEHDLTVLGTCQDAVMPDAASFCREILYFCYPSKAEALNLPTRMFGFDDNGERVELTSGAVLTGRPLP
;
A
#
# COMPACT_ATOMS: atom_id res chain seq x y z
N MET A 1 -45.75 -3.32 21.81
CA MET A 1 -44.34 -3.68 22.10
C MET A 1 -43.75 -2.58 22.96
N SER A 2 -43.00 -2.94 24.01
CA SER A 2 -42.27 -1.97 24.84
C SER A 2 -41.28 -1.20 23.98
N THR A 3 -41.14 0.10 24.20
CA THR A 3 -40.15 0.96 23.53
C THR A 3 -38.72 0.46 23.72
N LEU A 4 -38.44 -0.26 24.81
CA LEU A 4 -37.14 -0.87 25.09
C LEU A 4 -36.82 -2.03 24.13
N ALA A 5 -37.79 -2.92 23.89
CA ALA A 5 -37.61 -4.07 22.99
C ALA A 5 -37.38 -3.63 21.54
N ALA A 6 -38.04 -2.54 21.12
CA ALA A 6 -37.83 -1.95 19.80
C ALA A 6 -36.43 -1.31 19.65
N LEU A 7 -35.87 -0.75 20.72
CA LEU A 7 -34.52 -0.20 20.73
C LEU A 7 -33.46 -1.31 20.70
N GLU A 8 -33.66 -2.40 21.45
CA GLU A 8 -32.80 -3.59 21.42
C GLU A 8 -32.77 -4.23 20.03
N GLU A 9 -33.94 -4.44 19.41
CA GLU A 9 -34.03 -4.97 18.05
C GLU A 9 -33.37 -4.03 17.03
N SER A 10 -33.54 -2.72 17.18
CA SER A 10 -32.86 -1.74 16.31
C SER A 10 -31.34 -1.78 16.47
N LEU A 11 -30.84 -1.94 17.70
CA LEU A 11 -29.41 -2.01 17.98
C LEU A 11 -28.80 -3.27 17.35
N ASP A 12 -29.42 -4.43 17.55
CA ASP A 12 -28.99 -5.71 16.99
C ASP A 12 -28.94 -5.66 15.45
N ASN A 13 -29.94 -5.04 14.83
CA ASN A 13 -29.99 -4.86 13.38
C ASN A 13 -28.84 -3.97 12.85
N VAL A 14 -28.54 -2.87 13.55
CA VAL A 14 -27.43 -1.98 13.18
C VAL A 14 -26.10 -2.70 13.35
N GLN A 15 -25.88 -3.37 14.48
CA GLN A 15 -24.67 -4.14 14.74
C GLN A 15 -24.48 -5.22 13.67
N GLY A 16 -25.50 -6.04 13.41
CA GLY A 16 -25.44 -7.08 12.38
C GLY A 16 -25.28 -6.55 10.95
N SER A 17 -25.72 -5.32 10.67
CA SER A 17 -25.44 -4.68 9.38
C SER A 17 -23.99 -4.18 9.28
N LEU A 18 -23.43 -3.68 10.37
CA LEU A 18 -22.03 -3.24 10.42
C LEU A 18 -21.08 -4.43 10.30
N GLU A 19 -21.32 -5.53 11.02
CA GLU A 19 -20.50 -6.75 10.92
C GLU A 19 -20.44 -7.25 9.49
N ARG A 20 -21.60 -7.51 8.87
CA ARG A 20 -21.65 -8.01 7.49
C ARG A 20 -20.89 -7.12 6.50
N ARG A 21 -20.90 -5.80 6.73
CA ARG A 21 -20.15 -4.87 5.87
C ARG A 21 -18.65 -4.95 6.12
N ILE A 22 -18.23 -5.06 7.37
CA ILE A 22 -16.81 -5.23 7.74
C ILE A 22 -16.30 -6.58 7.22
N GLU A 23 -17.03 -7.68 7.46
CA GLU A 23 -16.72 -9.02 6.96
C GLU A 23 -16.57 -9.04 5.43
N ALA A 24 -17.54 -8.48 4.71
CA ALA A 24 -17.48 -8.40 3.25
C ALA A 24 -16.23 -7.62 2.76
N ASN A 25 -15.85 -6.55 3.46
CA ASN A 25 -14.63 -5.82 3.15
C ASN A 25 -13.37 -6.65 3.47
N MET A 26 -13.31 -7.31 4.63
CA MET A 26 -12.19 -8.17 5.01
C MET A 26 -12.00 -9.32 4.03
N ASP A 27 -13.08 -9.94 3.58
CA ASP A 27 -13.06 -11.00 2.56
C ASP A 27 -12.58 -10.48 1.20
N ALA A 28 -12.96 -9.27 0.82
CA ALA A 28 -12.48 -8.64 -0.41
C ALA A 28 -10.97 -8.33 -0.33
N ILE A 29 -10.49 -7.82 0.81
CA ILE A 29 -9.06 -7.59 1.08
C ILE A 29 -8.30 -8.92 1.05
N SER A 30 -8.82 -9.95 1.72
CA SER A 30 -8.23 -11.29 1.75
C SER A 30 -8.02 -11.85 0.34
N LYS A 31 -9.04 -11.76 -0.52
CA LYS A 31 -8.97 -12.19 -1.93
C LYS A 31 -7.97 -11.38 -2.75
N ALA A 32 -7.97 -10.06 -2.60
CA ALA A 32 -7.01 -9.19 -3.29
C ALA A 32 -5.57 -9.51 -2.86
N MET A 33 -5.37 -9.77 -1.56
CA MET A 33 -4.08 -10.15 -1.00
C MET A 33 -3.60 -11.51 -1.52
N ASP A 34 -4.48 -12.52 -1.62
CA ASP A 34 -4.13 -13.83 -2.21
C ASP A 34 -3.72 -13.67 -3.68
N ASN A 35 -4.47 -12.89 -4.47
CA ASN A 35 -4.17 -12.63 -5.87
C ASN A 35 -2.81 -11.93 -6.04
N LEU A 36 -2.56 -10.87 -5.27
CA LEU A 36 -1.28 -10.16 -5.29
C LEU A 36 -0.14 -11.08 -4.88
N ASN A 37 -0.30 -11.87 -3.82
CA ASN A 37 0.74 -12.78 -3.39
C ASN A 37 1.04 -13.83 -4.47
N ARG A 38 0.04 -14.53 -5.02
CA ARG A 38 0.25 -15.56 -6.05
C ARG A 38 0.85 -15.04 -7.35
N SER A 39 0.73 -13.75 -7.61
CA SER A 39 1.29 -13.13 -8.80
C SER A 39 2.80 -12.91 -8.73
N THR A 40 3.41 -13.07 -7.55
CA THR A 40 4.87 -12.99 -7.39
C THR A 40 5.51 -14.36 -7.62
N PRO A 41 6.77 -14.43 -8.10
CA PRO A 41 7.45 -15.70 -8.39
C PRO A 41 7.47 -16.69 -7.22
N ASP A 42 7.63 -16.19 -5.99
CA ASP A 42 7.65 -16.97 -4.75
C ASP A 42 6.34 -16.90 -3.95
N GLY A 43 5.25 -16.58 -4.64
CA GLY A 43 3.92 -16.42 -4.09
C GLY A 43 3.14 -17.72 -3.98
N TYR A 44 2.89 -18.20 -2.76
CA TYR A 44 2.17 -19.46 -2.55
C TYR A 44 0.73 -19.29 -2.02
N GLY A 45 0.34 -18.05 -1.74
CA GLY A 45 -0.99 -17.65 -1.28
C GLY A 45 -0.97 -16.94 0.06
N ALA A 46 -1.96 -16.09 0.26
CA ALA A 46 -2.13 -15.28 1.46
C ALA A 46 -3.61 -15.19 1.84
N GLU A 47 -3.90 -15.00 3.13
CA GLU A 47 -5.26 -14.93 3.65
C GLU A 47 -5.31 -13.96 4.83
N LEU A 48 -6.42 -13.23 4.96
CA LEU A 48 -6.70 -12.39 6.12
C LEU A 48 -7.69 -13.12 7.03
N GLN A 49 -7.21 -13.62 8.18
CA GLN A 49 -8.07 -14.23 9.19
C GLN A 49 -8.55 -13.16 10.16
N TYR A 50 -9.82 -13.23 10.56
CA TYR A 50 -10.35 -12.33 11.58
C TYR A 50 -11.29 -13.03 12.55
N THR A 51 -11.39 -12.50 13.76
CA THR A 51 -12.37 -12.88 14.78
C THR A 51 -13.05 -11.63 15.34
N VAL A 52 -14.35 -11.75 15.62
CA VAL A 52 -15.16 -10.65 16.18
C VAL A 52 -15.67 -11.03 17.57
N GLU A 53 -15.47 -10.13 18.51
CA GLU A 53 -15.98 -10.22 19.88
C GLU A 53 -16.99 -9.09 20.09
N ARG A 54 -18.28 -9.45 20.05
CA ARG A 54 -19.37 -8.47 20.27
C ARG A 54 -19.39 -8.00 21.72
N PRO A 55 -19.69 -6.71 21.96
CA PRO A 55 -19.86 -6.20 23.31
C PRO A 55 -21.10 -6.83 23.96
N VAL A 56 -20.98 -7.27 25.23
CA VAL A 56 -22.10 -7.84 26.01
C VAL A 56 -22.77 -6.74 26.84
N HIS A 57 -21.99 -5.76 27.28
CA HIS A 57 -22.42 -4.58 28.00
C HIS A 57 -22.13 -3.29 27.22
N PRO A 58 -22.85 -2.18 27.50
CA PRO A 58 -22.66 -0.91 26.77
C PRO A 58 -21.23 -0.34 26.85
N ASP A 59 -20.49 -0.66 27.90
CA ASP A 59 -19.13 -0.19 28.13
C ASP A 59 -18.06 -1.17 27.56
N ASP A 60 -18.48 -2.33 27.06
CA ASP A 60 -17.55 -3.32 26.50
C ASP A 60 -17.03 -2.85 25.14
N PRO A 61 -15.73 -3.04 24.85
CA PRO A 61 -15.19 -2.74 23.54
C PRO A 61 -15.68 -3.76 22.52
N TRP A 62 -16.05 -3.29 21.32
CA TRP A 62 -16.27 -4.15 20.17
C TRP A 62 -14.93 -4.48 19.51
N THR A 63 -14.41 -5.68 19.76
CA THR A 63 -13.05 -6.04 19.37
C THR A 63 -13.03 -6.87 18.08
N TRP A 64 -12.24 -6.42 17.11
CA TRP A 64 -11.94 -7.15 15.89
C TRP A 64 -10.45 -7.48 15.87
N SER A 65 -10.13 -8.77 15.94
CA SER A 65 -8.76 -9.24 15.80
C SER A 65 -8.53 -9.67 14.36
N VAL A 66 -7.52 -9.10 13.70
CA VAL A 66 -7.21 -9.40 12.30
C VAL A 66 -5.76 -9.84 12.20
N VAL A 67 -5.54 -10.99 11.60
CA VAL A 67 -4.21 -11.60 11.45
C VAL A 67 -3.99 -11.94 9.98
N PRO A 68 -3.06 -11.26 9.29
CA PRO A 68 -2.58 -11.69 7.99
C PRO A 68 -1.80 -13.01 8.11
N LEU A 69 -2.08 -13.94 7.19
CA LEU A 69 -1.37 -15.20 7.03
C LEU A 69 -0.85 -15.37 5.60
N TRP A 70 0.21 -16.15 5.46
CA TRP A 70 0.77 -16.52 4.16
C TRP A 70 1.36 -17.92 4.14
N ARG A 71 1.56 -18.47 2.94
CA ARG A 71 2.30 -19.71 2.72
C ARG A 71 3.74 -19.42 2.29
N ARG A 72 4.68 -20.18 2.85
CA ARG A 72 6.12 -20.09 2.51
C ARG A 72 6.56 -21.12 1.46
N SER A 73 5.72 -22.10 1.14
CA SER A 73 6.04 -23.13 0.17
C SER A 73 4.78 -23.65 -0.52
N PRO A 74 4.91 -24.26 -1.71
CA PRO A 74 3.81 -24.98 -2.35
C PRO A 74 3.30 -26.08 -1.42
N GLY A 75 2.00 -26.04 -1.09
CA GLY A 75 1.37 -27.01 -0.19
C GLY A 75 1.69 -26.84 1.31
N GLY A 76 2.46 -25.80 1.68
CA GLY A 76 2.72 -25.47 3.08
C GLY A 76 1.48 -24.93 3.81
N ARG A 77 1.50 -24.98 5.14
CA ARG A 77 0.44 -24.37 5.97
C ARG A 77 0.48 -22.85 5.90
N MET A 78 -0.67 -22.21 6.13
CA MET A 78 -0.74 -20.77 6.39
C MET A 78 -0.03 -20.46 7.71
N LEU A 79 0.84 -19.46 7.69
CA LEU A 79 1.59 -19.00 8.85
C LEU A 79 1.19 -17.55 9.15
N PRO A 80 0.90 -17.22 10.42
CA PRO A 80 0.71 -15.84 10.85
C PRO A 80 1.93 -14.98 10.57
N TYR A 81 1.70 -13.68 10.34
CA TYR A 81 2.77 -12.77 10.00
C TYR A 81 3.85 -12.60 11.08
N ASN A 82 3.45 -12.78 12.33
CA ASN A 82 4.31 -12.63 13.50
C ASN A 82 5.26 -13.83 13.74
N ASN A 83 5.17 -14.90 12.94
CA ASN A 83 6.12 -16.01 13.01
C ASN A 83 7.44 -15.62 12.37
N ALA A 84 8.52 -15.60 13.17
CA ALA A 84 9.92 -15.35 12.81
C ALA A 84 10.16 -15.32 11.29
N THR A 85 10.01 -14.13 10.73
CA THR A 85 10.17 -13.80 9.33
C THR A 85 11.38 -12.87 9.22
N ASN A 86 12.06 -12.92 8.08
CA ASN A 86 13.08 -11.92 7.76
C ASN A 86 12.36 -10.56 7.63
N SER A 87 12.88 -9.49 8.24
CA SER A 87 12.26 -8.16 8.23
C SER A 87 11.94 -7.63 6.82
N ALA A 88 12.70 -8.05 5.81
CA ALA A 88 12.43 -7.74 4.40
C ALA A 88 11.11 -8.33 3.90
N GLN A 89 10.78 -9.57 4.30
CA GLN A 89 9.52 -10.22 3.92
C GLN A 89 8.34 -9.53 4.61
N GLU A 90 8.47 -9.18 5.89
CA GLU A 90 7.45 -8.44 6.64
C GLU A 90 7.09 -7.11 5.97
N LYS A 91 8.09 -6.34 5.51
CA LYS A 91 7.86 -5.09 4.76
C LYS A 91 7.13 -5.35 3.44
N LEU A 92 7.55 -6.35 2.67
CA LEU A 92 6.89 -6.72 1.41
C LEU A 92 5.43 -7.14 1.63
N PHE A 93 5.15 -7.91 2.68
CA PHE A 93 3.77 -8.29 3.01
C PHE A 93 2.92 -7.10 3.44
N SER A 94 3.49 -6.16 4.20
CA SER A 94 2.80 -4.94 4.60
C SER A 94 2.38 -4.11 3.39
N ILE A 95 3.25 -3.99 2.38
CA ILE A 95 2.92 -3.32 1.11
C ILE A 95 1.81 -4.05 0.37
N HIS A 96 1.88 -5.39 0.26
CA HIS A 96 0.81 -6.17 -0.36
C HIS A 96 -0.53 -6.01 0.36
N LEU A 97 -0.54 -5.91 1.69
CA LEU A 97 -1.76 -5.67 2.46
C LEU A 97 -2.34 -4.28 2.17
N VAL A 98 -1.50 -3.24 2.09
CA VAL A 98 -1.94 -1.87 1.73
C VAL A 98 -2.51 -1.83 0.31
N LEU A 99 -1.83 -2.47 -0.65
CA LEU A 99 -2.32 -2.57 -2.03
C LEU A 99 -3.64 -3.36 -2.06
N ALA A 100 -3.73 -4.50 -1.37
CA ALA A 100 -4.96 -5.29 -1.28
C ALA A 100 -6.12 -4.48 -0.70
N ALA A 101 -5.88 -3.69 0.35
CA ALA A 101 -6.87 -2.79 0.93
C ALA A 101 -7.35 -1.71 -0.06
N LEU A 102 -6.43 -1.16 -0.85
CA LEU A 102 -6.76 -0.20 -1.89
C LEU A 102 -7.61 -0.83 -3.00
N LEU A 103 -7.28 -2.06 -3.42
CA LEU A 103 -7.98 -2.80 -4.48
C LEU A 103 -9.34 -3.35 -4.06
N ALA A 104 -9.50 -3.71 -2.79
CA ALA A 104 -10.78 -4.14 -2.23
C ALA A 104 -11.80 -2.99 -2.13
N SER A 105 -11.34 -1.74 -2.22
CA SER A 105 -12.21 -0.58 -2.12
C SER A 105 -13.05 -0.40 -3.40
N PRO A 106 -14.35 -0.08 -3.29
CA PRO A 106 -15.18 0.19 -4.46
C PRO A 106 -14.63 1.41 -5.24
N ASN A 107 -14.46 1.24 -6.55
CA ASN A 107 -13.85 2.21 -7.46
C ASN A 107 -12.43 2.64 -7.04
N PRO A 108 -11.41 1.81 -7.31
CA PRO A 108 -10.01 2.18 -7.05
C PRO A 108 -9.51 3.26 -8.02
N ARG A 109 -10.09 3.35 -9.22
CA ARG A 109 -9.67 4.25 -10.30
C ARG A 109 -9.53 5.72 -9.86
N GLY A 110 -8.40 6.32 -10.19
CA GLY A 110 -8.12 7.73 -9.92
C GLY A 110 -7.67 8.04 -8.49
N ARG A 111 -7.42 7.01 -7.66
CA ARG A 111 -6.87 7.21 -6.32
C ARG A 111 -5.35 7.43 -6.37
N VAL A 112 -4.87 8.16 -5.37
CA VAL A 112 -3.45 8.42 -5.16
C VAL A 112 -2.97 7.64 -3.94
N LEU A 113 -1.90 6.86 -4.10
CA LEU A 113 -1.19 6.17 -3.03
C LEU A 113 0.16 6.86 -2.82
N ILE A 114 0.45 7.28 -1.59
CA ILE A 114 1.74 7.88 -1.23
C ILE A 114 2.48 6.87 -0.34
N LEU A 115 3.67 6.46 -0.77
CA LEU A 115 4.55 5.54 -0.05
C LEU A 115 5.81 6.29 0.36
N ASP A 116 5.98 6.48 1.66
CA ASP A 116 7.20 7.09 2.20
C ASP A 116 8.29 6.04 2.37
N GLU A 117 9.54 6.40 2.04
CA GLU A 117 10.72 5.55 2.12
C GLU A 117 10.58 4.21 1.38
N LEU A 118 10.02 4.27 0.17
CA LEU A 118 9.85 3.12 -0.70
C LEU A 118 11.19 2.44 -0.98
N GLY A 119 11.27 1.16 -0.62
CA GLY A 119 12.47 0.36 -0.81
C GLY A 119 13.47 0.45 0.35
N ASP A 120 13.24 1.26 1.39
CA ASP A 120 14.17 1.36 2.49
C ASP A 120 14.26 0.04 3.30
N SER A 121 15.48 -0.29 3.73
CA SER A 121 15.83 -1.53 4.42
C SER A 121 15.47 -2.84 3.68
N LEU A 122 15.14 -2.79 2.38
CA LEU A 122 14.97 -3.98 1.54
C LEU A 122 16.28 -4.36 0.86
N GLY A 123 16.55 -5.67 0.78
CA GLY A 123 17.60 -6.20 -0.10
C GLY A 123 17.26 -5.93 -1.57
N GLU A 124 18.26 -5.90 -2.44
CA GLU A 124 18.14 -5.54 -3.87
C GLU A 124 17.03 -6.32 -4.59
N GLU A 125 16.99 -7.64 -4.43
CA GLU A 125 15.95 -8.52 -5.00
C GLU A 125 14.54 -8.15 -4.51
N HIS A 126 14.36 -8.03 -3.19
CA HIS A 126 13.06 -7.70 -2.58
C HIS A 126 12.58 -6.29 -2.97
N ARG A 127 13.51 -5.35 -3.20
CA ARG A 127 13.20 -3.98 -3.63
C ARG A 127 12.57 -3.97 -5.01
N ARG A 128 13.14 -4.72 -5.95
CA ARG A 128 12.64 -4.84 -7.33
C ARG A 128 11.25 -5.49 -7.36
N ASP A 129 11.04 -6.51 -6.54
CA ASP A 129 9.72 -7.17 -6.41
C ASP A 129 8.65 -6.19 -5.92
N VAL A 130 8.97 -5.39 -4.90
CA VAL A 130 8.06 -4.36 -4.38
C VAL A 130 7.75 -3.31 -5.43
N LEU A 131 8.77 -2.75 -6.09
CA LEU A 131 8.59 -1.73 -7.12
C LEU A 131 7.78 -2.26 -8.31
N SER A 132 8.03 -3.51 -8.72
CA SER A 132 7.28 -4.20 -9.77
C SER A 132 5.82 -4.41 -9.40
N ALA A 133 5.54 -4.89 -8.18
CA ALA A 133 4.17 -5.09 -7.70
C ALA A 133 3.39 -3.77 -7.64
N VAL A 134 4.01 -2.71 -7.13
CA VAL A 134 3.41 -1.37 -7.07
C VAL A 134 3.13 -0.82 -8.46
N ALA A 135 4.11 -0.90 -9.38
CA ALA A 135 3.96 -0.41 -10.75
C ALA A 135 2.85 -1.16 -11.50
N ARG A 136 2.82 -2.49 -11.39
CA ARG A 136 1.78 -3.32 -12.02
C ARG A 136 0.39 -2.96 -11.51
N VAL A 137 0.23 -2.87 -10.19
CA VAL A 137 -1.06 -2.50 -9.58
C VAL A 137 -1.49 -1.09 -9.99
N ALA A 138 -0.54 -0.15 -10.10
CA ALA A 138 -0.82 1.19 -10.56
C ALA A 138 -1.38 1.23 -11.99
N GLU A 139 -0.78 0.43 -12.88
CA GLU A 139 -1.19 0.32 -14.28
C GLU A 139 -2.51 -0.44 -14.46
N GLU A 140 -2.68 -1.58 -13.80
CA GLU A 140 -3.90 -2.42 -13.92
C GLU A 140 -5.16 -1.72 -13.39
N HIS A 141 -5.01 -0.83 -12.41
CA HIS A 141 -6.13 -0.23 -11.69
C HIS A 141 -6.27 1.29 -11.87
N ASP A 142 -5.50 1.89 -12.80
CA ASP A 142 -5.49 3.34 -13.04
C ASP A 142 -5.27 4.14 -11.74
N LEU A 143 -4.27 3.74 -10.94
CA LEU A 143 -3.86 4.42 -9.71
C LEU A 143 -2.65 5.29 -9.96
N THR A 144 -2.56 6.41 -9.23
CA THR A 144 -1.34 7.20 -9.18
C THR A 144 -0.57 6.81 -7.92
N VAL A 145 0.69 6.39 -8.07
CA VAL A 145 1.56 6.09 -6.92
C VAL A 145 2.70 7.09 -6.86
N LEU A 146 2.85 7.72 -5.69
CA LEU A 146 3.96 8.61 -5.37
C LEU A 146 4.83 7.93 -4.32
N GLY A 147 6.02 7.47 -4.73
CA GLY A 147 7.00 6.90 -3.82
C GLY A 147 8.13 7.89 -3.54
N THR A 148 8.46 8.13 -2.28
CA THR A 148 9.74 8.77 -1.91
C THR A 148 10.78 7.66 -1.74
N CYS A 149 12.01 7.87 -2.20
CA CYS A 149 13.08 6.89 -2.04
C CYS A 149 14.43 7.58 -1.90
N GLN A 150 15.41 6.88 -1.32
CA GLN A 150 16.79 7.36 -1.21
C GLN A 150 17.55 7.16 -2.54
N ASP A 151 18.68 7.85 -2.70
CA ASP A 151 19.53 7.81 -3.89
C ASP A 151 19.95 6.38 -4.29
N ALA A 152 20.15 5.49 -3.31
CA ALA A 152 20.51 4.08 -3.54
C ALA A 152 19.43 3.28 -4.27
N VAL A 153 18.17 3.69 -4.18
CA VAL A 153 17.00 3.02 -4.79
C VAL A 153 16.74 3.54 -6.20
N MET A 154 17.26 4.72 -6.54
CA MET A 154 16.96 5.41 -7.79
C MET A 154 17.24 4.58 -9.06
N PRO A 155 18.34 3.80 -9.17
CA PRO A 155 18.59 2.97 -10.35
C PRO A 155 17.52 1.89 -10.58
N ASP A 156 17.03 1.28 -9.50
CA ASP A 156 15.94 0.30 -9.57
C ASP A 156 14.62 1.00 -9.87
N ALA A 157 14.32 2.11 -9.18
CA ALA A 157 13.09 2.87 -9.36
C ALA A 157 12.90 3.36 -10.80
N ALA A 158 13.98 3.75 -11.48
CA ALA A 158 13.93 4.18 -12.89
C ALA A 158 13.38 3.11 -13.85
N SER A 159 13.46 1.82 -13.48
CA SER A 159 12.94 0.72 -14.31
C SER A 159 11.43 0.49 -14.13
N PHE A 160 10.83 1.00 -13.07
CA PHE A 160 9.43 0.73 -12.69
C PHE A 160 8.57 2.00 -12.60
N CYS A 161 9.20 3.16 -12.42
CA CYS A 161 8.53 4.45 -12.36
C CYS A 161 8.46 5.09 -13.74
N ARG A 162 7.32 5.71 -14.05
CA ARG A 162 7.15 6.52 -15.27
C ARG A 162 7.82 7.89 -15.19
N GLU A 163 8.03 8.39 -13.97
CA GLU A 163 8.62 9.70 -13.72
C GLU A 163 9.40 9.69 -12.40
N ILE A 164 10.50 10.44 -12.34
CA ILE A 164 11.27 10.68 -11.12
C ILE A 164 11.48 12.17 -10.92
N LEU A 165 11.15 12.65 -9.72
CA LEU A 165 11.51 13.98 -9.22
C LEU A 165 12.67 13.84 -8.25
N TYR A 166 13.80 14.49 -8.57
CA TYR A 166 15.02 14.44 -7.79
C TYR A 166 15.27 15.75 -7.05
N PHE A 167 15.30 15.67 -5.73
CA PHE A 167 15.56 16.77 -4.81
C PHE A 167 16.94 16.58 -4.17
N CYS A 168 17.85 17.53 -4.33
CA CYS A 168 19.20 17.42 -3.82
C CYS A 168 19.53 18.55 -2.84
N TYR A 169 19.86 18.17 -1.62
CA TYR A 169 20.43 19.06 -0.62
C TYR A 169 21.96 18.84 -0.57
N PRO A 170 22.77 19.76 -1.11
CA PRO A 170 24.20 19.51 -1.32
C PRO A 170 25.00 19.48 -0.01
N SER A 171 24.78 20.43 0.90
CA SER A 171 25.43 20.43 2.22
C SER A 171 24.81 21.44 3.18
N LYS A 172 25.15 21.31 4.48
CA LYS A 172 24.84 22.32 5.52
C LYS A 172 25.46 23.70 5.28
N ALA A 173 26.45 23.81 4.40
CA ALA A 173 27.06 25.10 4.05
C ALA A 173 26.24 25.87 3.01
N GLU A 174 25.35 25.20 2.29
CA GLU A 174 24.49 25.82 1.29
C GLU A 174 23.15 26.23 1.91
N ALA A 175 22.72 27.46 1.63
CA ALA A 175 21.46 27.98 2.15
C ALA A 175 20.24 27.39 1.44
N LEU A 176 20.42 26.85 0.22
CA LEU A 176 19.35 26.37 -0.65
C LEU A 176 19.67 24.97 -1.21
N ASN A 177 18.62 24.24 -1.56
CA ASN A 177 18.72 23.01 -2.34
C ASN A 177 19.19 23.30 -3.77
N LEU A 178 19.83 22.31 -4.41
CA LEU A 178 20.08 22.37 -5.85
C LEU A 178 18.74 22.39 -6.62
N PRO A 179 18.75 22.87 -7.89
CA PRO A 179 17.56 22.82 -8.73
C PRO A 179 16.99 21.40 -8.81
N THR A 180 15.68 21.28 -8.57
CA THR A 180 14.93 20.04 -8.76
C THR A 180 15.13 19.54 -10.18
N ARG A 181 15.52 18.27 -10.32
CA ARG A 181 15.62 17.60 -11.61
C ARG A 181 14.43 16.68 -11.78
N MET A 182 13.95 16.54 -13.00
CA MET A 182 12.80 15.70 -13.33
C MET A 182 13.19 14.81 -14.51
N PHE A 183 12.79 13.55 -14.46
CA PHE A 183 13.09 12.55 -15.48
C PHE A 183 11.80 11.84 -15.85
N GLY A 184 11.51 11.75 -17.14
CA GLY A 184 10.38 11.00 -17.68
C GLY A 184 10.88 9.74 -18.35
N PHE A 185 10.31 8.59 -17.99
CA PHE A 185 10.69 7.26 -18.48
C PHE A 185 9.59 6.59 -19.31
N ASP A 186 8.47 7.28 -19.54
CA ASP A 186 7.37 6.78 -20.37
C ASP A 186 7.30 7.51 -21.74
N ASP A 187 6.39 7.04 -22.59
CA ASP A 187 6.16 7.59 -23.93
C ASP A 187 5.73 9.07 -23.93
N ASN A 188 5.33 9.60 -22.78
CA ASN A 188 4.90 10.98 -22.60
C ASN A 188 5.92 11.79 -21.79
N GLY A 189 7.20 11.38 -21.83
CA GLY A 189 8.31 12.03 -21.13
C GLY A 189 8.56 13.48 -21.53
N GLU A 190 8.08 13.92 -22.69
CA GLU A 190 8.12 15.34 -23.11
C GLU A 190 7.36 16.27 -22.13
N ARG A 191 6.45 15.74 -21.29
CA ARG A 191 5.80 16.52 -20.23
C ARG A 191 6.80 17.17 -19.28
N VAL A 192 7.96 16.54 -19.08
CA VAL A 192 9.04 17.08 -18.24
C VAL A 192 9.48 18.44 -18.77
N GLU A 193 9.68 18.55 -20.09
CA GLU A 193 10.06 19.80 -20.75
C GLU A 193 8.98 20.87 -20.64
N LEU A 194 7.70 20.48 -20.72
CA LEU A 194 6.57 21.41 -20.53
C LEU A 194 6.53 22.02 -19.13
N THR A 195 6.99 21.28 -18.12
CA THR A 195 7.04 21.74 -16.72
C THR A 195 8.35 22.42 -16.34
N SER A 196 9.37 22.38 -17.21
CA SER A 196 10.72 22.91 -16.94
C SER A 196 10.70 24.37 -16.48
N GLY A 197 9.93 25.23 -17.15
CA GLY A 197 9.78 26.64 -16.80
C GLY A 197 9.20 26.83 -15.39
N ALA A 198 8.18 26.04 -15.03
CA ALA A 198 7.55 26.08 -13.71
C ALA A 198 8.52 25.64 -12.60
N VAL A 199 9.31 24.59 -12.86
CA VAL A 199 10.33 24.06 -11.92
C VAL A 199 11.48 25.06 -11.70
N LEU A 200 11.77 25.92 -12.69
CA LEU A 200 12.84 26.92 -12.63
C LEU A 200 12.36 28.30 -12.16
N THR A 201 11.05 28.59 -12.19
CA THR A 201 10.50 29.90 -11.77
C THR A 201 10.89 30.28 -10.34
N GLY A 202 11.27 31.55 -10.14
CA GLY A 202 11.60 32.10 -8.82
C GLY A 202 13.02 31.79 -8.33
N ARG A 203 13.88 31.20 -9.18
CA ARG A 203 15.29 30.93 -8.85
C ARG A 203 16.21 31.87 -9.64
N PRO A 204 17.22 32.51 -9.00
CA PRO A 204 18.27 33.20 -9.72
C PRO A 204 19.08 32.15 -10.49
N LEU A 205 19.15 32.29 -11.82
CA LEU A 205 20.09 31.54 -12.64
C LEU A 205 21.52 32.04 -12.32
N PRO A 206 22.51 31.15 -12.15
CA PRO A 206 23.91 31.55 -12.12
C PRO A 206 24.38 32.11 -13.47
#